data_AF-A0A816B683-F1
#
_entry.id   AF-A0A816B683-F1
#
_cell.length_a   1.000
_cell.length_b   1.000
_cell.length_c   1.000
_cell.angle_alpha   90.00
_cell.angle_beta   90.00
_cell.angle_gamma   90.00
#
_symmetry.space_group_name_H-M   'P 1'
#
loop_
_entity.id
_entity.type
_entity.pdbx_description
1 polymer ?
#
loop_
_entity_poly.entity_id
_entity_poly.type
_entity_poly.pdbx_seq_one_letter_code
_entity_poly.pdbx_strand_id
1 'polypeptide(L)'
;MFRVVLGTAISGGIIYFCGLIGNLLSFIIFTQKDVRRVSTGQLFLFLTIFNTIHMYTLLVEYFDNIYNLKAYKNNIFFRCRFQPYIQNLSRILSSYIAFTICIDR
;
A
#
# COMPACT_ATOMS: atom_id res chain seq x y z
N MET A 1 23.13 -17.27 6.22
CA MET A 1 22.24 -16.80 5.14
C MET A 1 20.79 -17.27 5.33
N PHE A 2 20.53 -18.57 5.53
CA PHE A 2 19.17 -19.13 5.66
C PHE A 2 18.32 -18.57 6.83
N ARG A 3 18.92 -18.36 8.00
CA ARG A 3 18.24 -17.74 9.16
C ARG A 3 17.79 -16.30 8.90
N VAL A 4 18.55 -15.53 8.11
CA VAL A 4 18.23 -14.14 7.78
C VAL A 4 17.02 -14.11 6.84
N VAL A 5 17.00 -14.97 5.82
CA VAL A 5 15.89 -15.07 4.85
C VAL A 5 14.59 -15.50 5.53
N LEU A 6 14.66 -16.47 6.44
CA LEU A 6 13.49 -16.93 7.20
C LEU A 6 12.96 -15.84 8.14
N GLY A 7 13.85 -15.12 8.82
CA GLY A 7 13.49 -13.98 9.66
C GLY A 7 12.77 -12.88 8.88
N THR A 8 13.32 -12.49 7.72
CA THR A 8 12.72 -11.46 6.86
C THR A 8 11.37 -11.88 6.26
N ALA A 9 11.18 -13.17 5.98
CA ALA A 9 9.90 -13.68 5.49
C ALA A 9 8.82 -13.61 6.57
N ILE A 10 9.14 -14.05 7.80
CA ILE A 10 8.16 -14.02 8.89
C ILE A 10 7.82 -12.57 9.26
N SER A 11 8.83 -11.71 9.44
CA SER A 11 8.60 -10.31 9.78
C SER A 11 7.87 -9.56 8.67
N GLY A 12 8.24 -9.79 7.41
CA GLY A 12 7.59 -9.19 6.25
C GLY A 12 6.11 -9.59 6.16
N GLY A 13 5.82 -10.88 6.30
CA GLY A 13 4.44 -11.39 6.33
C GLY A 13 3.58 -10.71 7.40
N ILE A 14 4.10 -10.56 8.62
CA ILE A 14 3.39 -9.88 9.72
C ILE A 14 3.14 -8.41 9.39
N ILE A 15 4.16 -7.68 8.92
CA ILE A 15 4.05 -6.25 8.60
C ILE A 15 3.00 -6.01 7.52
N TYR A 16 3.05 -6.77 6.42
CA TYR A 16 2.07 -6.59 5.35
C TYR A 16 0.66 -6.99 5.77
N PHE A 17 0.51 -8.04 6.58
CA PHE A 17 -0.80 -8.45 7.11
C PHE A 17 -1.40 -7.40 8.05
N CYS A 18 -0.63 -6.89 9.01
CA CYS A 18 -1.06 -5.82 9.90
C CYS A 18 -1.42 -4.55 9.11
N GLY A 19 -0.63 -4.18 8.10
CA GLY A 19 -0.90 -3.02 7.28
C GLY A 19 -2.14 -3.16 6.39
N LEU A 20 -2.44 -4.36 5.88
CA LEU A 20 -3.70 -4.63 5.17
C LEU A 20 -4.92 -4.50 6.10
N ILE A 21 -4.85 -5.07 7.30
CA ILE A 21 -5.92 -4.94 8.30
C ILE A 21 -6.13 -3.46 8.68
N GLY A 22 -5.04 -2.73 8.94
CA GLY A 22 -5.10 -1.31 9.27
C GLY A 22 -5.80 -0.49 8.17
N ASN A 23 -5.38 -0.66 6.91
CA ASN A 23 -6.01 0.02 5.78
C ASN A 23 -7.48 -0.38 5.58
N LEU A 24 -7.83 -1.66 5.78
CA LEU A 24 -9.21 -2.12 5.68
C LEU A 24 -10.10 -1.49 6.76
N LEU A 25 -9.62 -1.43 8.01
CA LEU A 25 -10.33 -0.76 9.09
C LEU A 25 -10.49 0.75 8.83
N SER A 26 -9.42 1.42 8.39
CA SER A 26 -9.49 2.84 7.99
C SER A 26 -10.49 3.06 6.85
N PHE A 27 -10.51 2.17 5.86
CA PHE A 27 -11.46 2.26 4.75
C PHE A 27 -12.90 2.15 5.22
N ILE A 28 -13.20 1.21 6.12
CA ILE A 28 -14.53 1.05 6.72
C ILE A 28 -14.93 2.33 7.45
N ILE A 29 -14.04 2.91 8.27
CA ILE A 29 -14.30 4.12 9.05
C ILE A 29 -14.59 5.32 8.13
N PHE A 30 -13.71 5.61 7.17
CA PHE A 30 -13.85 6.81 6.32
C PHE A 30 -14.96 6.69 5.27
N THR A 31 -15.45 5.48 5.01
CA THR A 31 -16.61 5.26 4.13
C THR A 31 -17.94 5.56 4.84
N GLN A 32 -17.97 5.60 6.18
CA GLN A 32 -19.17 5.93 6.93
C GLN A 32 -19.65 7.36 6.60
N LYS A 33 -20.96 7.51 6.36
CA LYS A 33 -21.57 8.76 5.91
C LYS A 33 -21.30 9.94 6.85
N ASP A 34 -21.25 9.67 8.15
CA ASP A 34 -21.06 10.71 9.17
C ASP A 34 -19.66 11.32 9.13
N VAL A 35 -18.64 10.49 8.86
CA VAL A 35 -17.24 10.93 8.74
C VAL A 35 -16.99 11.65 7.41
N ARG A 36 -17.67 11.22 6.33
CA ARG A 36 -17.51 11.79 4.98
C ARG A 36 -18.06 13.21 4.81
N ARG A 37 -18.95 13.66 5.70
CA ARG A 37 -19.49 15.04 5.69
C ARG A 37 -18.42 16.09 6.00
N VAL A 38 -17.34 15.70 6.66
CA VAL A 38 -16.20 16.58 6.94
C VAL A 38 -15.24 16.54 5.74
N SER A 39 -14.83 17.71 5.22
CA SER A 39 -13.90 17.85 4.09
C SER A 39 -12.64 16.98 4.26
N THR A 40 -12.06 16.98 5.46
CA THR A 40 -10.89 16.15 5.81
C THR A 40 -11.15 14.65 5.69
N GLY A 41 -12.38 14.18 5.96
CA GLY A 41 -12.74 12.76 5.86
C GLY A 41 -12.58 12.22 4.43
N GLN A 42 -12.81 13.05 3.41
CA GLN A 42 -12.58 12.66 2.02
C GLN A 42 -11.10 12.54 1.69
N LEU A 43 -10.26 13.45 2.20
CA LEU A 43 -8.80 13.39 2.04
C LEU A 43 -8.23 12.11 2.70
N PHE A 44 -8.70 11.76 3.90
CA PHE A 44 -8.31 10.51 4.55
C PHE A 44 -8.77 9.26 3.79
N LEU A 45 -9.95 9.30 3.16
CA LEU A 45 -10.42 8.21 2.31
C LEU A 45 -9.51 8.03 1.08
N PHE A 46 -9.17 9.12 0.38
CA PHE A 46 -8.23 9.05 -0.75
C PHE A 46 -6.85 8.56 -0.32
N LEU A 47 -6.34 9.04 0.82
CA LEU A 47 -5.08 8.58 1.39
C LEU A 47 -5.11 7.07 1.66
N THR A 48 -6.21 6.57 2.22
CA THR A 48 -6.41 5.13 2.50
C THR A 48 -6.41 4.30 1.21
N ILE A 49 -7.07 4.79 0.16
CA ILE A 49 -7.10 4.12 -1.15
C ILE A 49 -5.68 4.03 -1.73
N PHE A 50 -4.94 5.14 -1.77
CA PHE A 50 -3.57 5.14 -2.32
C PHE A 50 -2.60 4.31 -1.50
N ASN A 51 -2.72 4.34 -0.17
CA ASN A 51 -1.94 3.45 0.71
C ASN A 51 -2.28 1.97 0.48
N THR A 52 -3.55 1.64 0.20
CA THR A 52 -3.95 0.27 -0.12
C THR A 52 -3.34 -0.19 -1.44
N ILE A 53 -3.38 0.66 -2.47
CA ILE A 53 -2.73 0.37 -3.77
C ILE A 53 -1.22 0.19 -3.58
N HIS A 54 -0.58 1.07 -2.81
CA HIS A 54 0.84 0.99 -2.51
C HIS A 54 1.20 -0.32 -1.80
N MET A 55 0.47 -0.66 -0.73
CA MET A 55 0.66 -1.90 0.02
C MET A 55 0.45 -3.13 -0.85
N TYR A 56 -0.54 -3.12 -1.74
CA TYR A 56 -0.74 -4.20 -2.70
C TYR A 56 0.48 -4.39 -3.61
N THR A 57 1.03 -3.31 -4.17
CA THR A 57 2.22 -3.42 -5.03
C THR A 57 3.47 -3.91 -4.29
N LEU A 58 3.64 -3.55 -3.01
CA LEU A 58 4.73 -4.05 -2.17
C LEU A 58 4.51 -5.52 -1.77
N LEU A 59 3.27 -5.92 -1.50
CA LEU A 59 2.92 -7.31 -1.19
C LEU A 59 3.28 -8.22 -2.38
N VAL A 60 2.95 -7.80 -3.60
CA VAL A 60 3.29 -8.55 -4.82
C VAL A 60 4.80 -8.68 -5.00
N GLU A 61 5.55 -7.61 -4.77
CA GLU A 61 7.02 -7.62 -4.82
C GLU A 61 7.62 -8.53 -3.74
N TYR A 62 7.10 -8.47 -2.51
CA TYR A 62 7.50 -9.33 -1.42
C TYR A 62 7.28 -10.81 -1.75
N PHE A 63 6.12 -11.16 -2.31
CA PHE A 63 5.81 -12.52 -2.74
C PHE A 63 6.71 -13.00 -3.90
N ASP A 64 7.02 -12.14 -4.86
CA ASP A 64 7.93 -12.47 -5.97
C ASP A 64 9.36 -12.69 -5.46
N ASN A 65 9.84 -11.87 -4.51
CA ASN A 65 11.20 -11.96 -3.97
C ASN A 65 11.40 -13.14 -3.00
N ILE A 66 10.43 -13.46 -2.14
CA ILE A 66 10.57 -14.52 -1.12
C ILE A 66 10.17 -15.89 -1.66
N TYR A 67 9.05 -15.98 -2.38
CA TYR A 67 8.49 -17.26 -2.82
C TYR A 67 8.77 -17.56 -4.29
N ASN A 68 9.41 -16.64 -5.02
CA ASN A 68 9.73 -16.80 -6.44
C ASN A 68 8.48 -17.19 -7.25
N LEU A 69 7.33 -16.63 -6.85
CA LEU A 69 6.00 -16.93 -7.38
C LEU A 69 5.86 -16.55 -8.86
N LYS A 70 6.79 -15.74 -9.38
CA LYS A 70 6.89 -15.42 -10.81
C LYS A 70 5.57 -14.84 -11.33
N ALA A 71 4.91 -14.01 -10.53
CA ALA A 71 3.61 -13.42 -10.85
C ALA A 71 3.58 -12.73 -12.23
N TYR A 72 4.74 -12.21 -12.67
CA TYR A 72 4.92 -11.58 -13.98
C TYR A 72 6.02 -12.22 -14.84
N LYS A 73 6.28 -13.53 -14.70
CA LYS A 73 7.39 -14.23 -15.39
C LYS A 73 7.50 -13.88 -16.88
N ASN A 74 6.36 -13.78 -17.55
CA ASN A 74 6.28 -13.59 -19.00
C ASN A 74 5.97 -12.13 -19.39
N ASN A 75 5.74 -11.25 -18.42
CA ASN A 75 5.31 -9.87 -18.65
C ASN A 75 6.33 -8.87 -18.08
N ILE A 76 7.48 -8.77 -18.76
CA ILE A 76 8.59 -7.86 -18.41
C ILE A 76 8.12 -6.41 -18.27
N PHE A 77 7.19 -5.97 -19.13
CA PHE A 77 6.63 -4.61 -19.06
C PHE A 77 5.94 -4.33 -17.72
N PHE A 78 5.11 -5.26 -17.23
CA PHE A 78 4.39 -5.07 -15.98
C PHE A 78 5.34 -5.06 -14.79
N ARG A 79 6.33 -5.96 -14.78
CA ARG A 79 7.31 -6.07 -13.69
C ARG A 79 8.26 -4.88 -13.62
N CYS A 80 8.84 -4.46 -14.74
CA CYS A 80 9.93 -3.49 -14.75
C CYS A 80 9.48 -2.04 -14.97
N ARG A 81 8.27 -1.80 -15.50
CA ARG A 81 7.77 -0.44 -15.77
C ARG A 81 6.50 -0.11 -14.99
N PHE A 82 5.46 -0.92 -15.16
CA PHE A 82 4.14 -0.58 -14.62
C PHE A 82 4.07 -0.64 -13.09
N GLN A 83 4.59 -1.70 -12.49
CA GLN A 83 4.62 -1.86 -11.03
C GLN A 83 5.40 -0.75 -10.31
N PRO A 84 6.66 -0.44 -10.67
CA PRO A 84 7.38 0.67 -10.04
C PRO A 84 6.75 2.04 -10.34
N TYR A 85 6.12 2.20 -11.51
CA TYR A 85 5.34 3.40 -11.82
C TYR A 85 4.17 3.58 -10.85
N ILE A 86 3.34 2.56 -10.61
CA ILE A 86 2.24 2.62 -9.64
C ILE A 86 2.76 2.84 -8.21
N GLN A 87 3.86 2.18 -7.82
CA GLN A 87 4.47 2.39 -6.51
C GLN A 87 4.88 3.85 -6.29
N ASN A 88 5.51 4.47 -7.29
CA ASN A 88 5.94 5.86 -7.19
C ASN A 88 4.75 6.83 -7.25
N LEU A 89 3.78 6.57 -8.13
CA LEU A 89 2.57 7.38 -8.24
C LEU A 89 1.77 7.38 -6.93
N SER A 90 1.51 6.20 -6.36
CA SER A 90 0.82 6.07 -5.08
C SER A 90 1.56 6.78 -3.95
N ARG A 91 2.89 6.69 -3.90
CA ARG A 91 3.72 7.41 -2.92
C ARG A 91 3.59 8.93 -3.05
N ILE A 92 3.70 9.47 -4.26
CA ILE A 92 3.58 10.91 -4.52
C ILE A 92 2.20 11.41 -4.13
N LEU A 93 1.14 10.70 -4.53
CA LEU A 93 -0.24 11.07 -4.20
C LEU A 93 -0.50 11.02 -2.70
N SER A 94 -0.05 9.96 -2.00
CA SER A 94 -0.15 9.88 -0.55
C SER A 94 0.60 11.03 0.15
N SER A 95 1.80 11.38 -0.32
CA SER A 95 2.56 12.52 0.24
C SER A 95 1.86 13.85 0.02
N TYR A 96 1.30 14.09 -1.17
CA TYR A 96 0.58 15.32 -1.48
C TYR A 96 -0.71 15.47 -0.65
N ILE A 97 -1.47 14.38 -0.50
CA ILE A 97 -2.67 14.36 0.34
C ILE A 97 -2.30 14.59 1.81
N ALA A 98 -1.27 13.91 2.32
CA ALA A 98 -0.80 14.12 3.69
C ALA A 98 -0.38 15.58 3.94
N PHE A 99 0.36 16.17 2.99
CA PHE A 99 0.73 17.58 3.04
C PHE A 99 -0.49 18.51 3.04
N THR A 100 -1.51 18.20 2.23
CA THR A 100 -2.76 18.96 2.18
C THR A 100 -3.53 18.88 3.50
N ILE A 101 -3.58 17.70 4.13
CA ILE A 101 -4.17 17.51 5.46
C ILE A 101 -3.41 18.32 6.52
N CYS A 102 -2.08 18.43 6.41
CA CYS A 102 -1.28 19.26 7.31
C CYS A 102 -1.52 20.76 7.12
N ILE A 103 -1.85 21.22 5.90
CA ILE A 103 -2.21 22.64 5.65
C ILE A 103 -3.63 22.96 6.14
N ASP A 104 -4.55 22.01 6.00
CA ASP A 104 -5.96 22.17 6.41
C ASP A 104 -6.15 22.16 7.94
N ARG A 105 -5.13 21.75 8.71
CA ARG A 105 -5.13 21.67 10.17
C ARG A 105 -4.33 22.79 10.82
#